data_AF-A0A9X2XE35-F1
#
_entry.id   AF-A0A9X2XE35-F1
#
_cell.length_a   1.000
_cell.length_b   1.000
_cell.length_c   1.000
_cell.angle_alpha   90.00
_cell.angle_beta   90.00
_cell.angle_gamma   90.00
#
_symmetry.space_group_name_H-M   'P 1'
#
loop_
_entity.id
_entity.type
_entity.pdbx_description
1 polymer ?
#
loop_
_entity_poly.entity_id
_entity_poly.type
_entity_poly.pdbx_seq_one_letter_code
_entity_poly.pdbx_strand_id
1 'polypeptide(L)'
;MLNKLAACCLTSLFLASTAYADTCPSPQSFTQDASGQIMAGKSVVEVDPATTTLAEAKKLVFTAARIKDRNNNNARVICQYEDGKPKPDIGAILTVVVGKPITATSGNWSGDDCATKDGDEKKCSYSH
;
A
#
# COMPACT_ATOMS: atom_id res chain seq x y z
N MET A 1 60.98 -2.13 -26.25
CA MET A 1 59.73 -1.63 -26.86
C MET A 1 58.57 -2.46 -26.33
N LEU A 2 57.50 -1.77 -25.90
CA LEU A 2 56.10 -2.17 -25.65
C LEU A 2 55.76 -3.70 -25.60
N ASN A 3 55.03 -4.18 -24.60
CA ASN A 3 53.57 -3.97 -24.58
C ASN A 3 52.95 -4.14 -23.18
N LYS A 4 52.08 -3.18 -22.84
CA LYS A 4 51.21 -3.16 -21.66
C LYS A 4 49.99 -4.06 -21.91
N LEU A 5 49.70 -5.01 -21.01
CA LEU A 5 48.40 -5.67 -20.94
C LEU A 5 47.58 -4.99 -19.85
N ALA A 6 46.70 -4.09 -20.27
CA ALA A 6 45.69 -3.49 -19.41
C ALA A 6 44.59 -4.54 -19.18
N ALA A 7 44.53 -5.09 -17.98
CA ALA A 7 43.42 -5.93 -17.54
C ALA A 7 42.17 -5.06 -17.42
N CYS A 8 41.23 -5.28 -18.34
CA CYS A 8 39.93 -4.62 -18.39
C CYS A 8 39.08 -5.14 -17.21
N CYS A 9 38.95 -4.36 -16.14
CA CYS A 9 37.92 -4.59 -15.13
C CYS A 9 36.55 -4.35 -15.76
N LEU A 10 35.88 -5.43 -16.19
CA LEU A 10 34.45 -5.41 -16.46
C LEU A 10 33.73 -5.23 -15.11
N THR A 11 33.44 -3.99 -14.74
CA THR A 11 32.48 -3.69 -13.68
C THR A 11 31.09 -4.03 -14.20
N SER A 12 30.60 -5.23 -13.89
CA SER A 12 29.19 -5.58 -14.01
C SER A 12 28.40 -4.67 -13.08
N LEU A 13 27.85 -3.60 -13.64
CA LEU A 13 26.90 -2.72 -12.99
C LEU A 13 25.60 -3.51 -12.81
N PHE A 14 25.49 -4.24 -11.70
CA PHE A 14 24.21 -4.79 -11.26
C PHE A 14 23.29 -3.59 -10.98
N LEU A 15 22.37 -3.29 -11.89
CA LEU A 15 21.21 -2.48 -11.57
C LEU A 15 20.38 -3.27 -10.56
N ALA A 16 20.69 -3.12 -9.28
CA ALA A 16 19.79 -3.52 -8.21
C ALA A 16 18.53 -2.68 -8.39
N SER A 17 17.52 -3.23 -9.06
CA SER A 17 16.18 -2.68 -9.08
C SER A 17 15.71 -2.66 -7.64
N THR A 18 15.79 -1.50 -7.00
CA THR A 18 15.09 -1.22 -5.74
C THR A 18 13.61 -1.37 -6.06
N ALA A 19 13.06 -2.57 -5.85
CA ALA A 19 11.63 -2.74 -5.76
C ALA A 19 11.19 -1.89 -4.57
N TYR A 20 10.62 -0.72 -4.87
CA TYR A 20 10.04 0.12 -3.83
C TYR A 20 8.96 -0.72 -3.15
N ALA A 21 9.00 -0.81 -1.82
CA ALA A 21 7.95 -1.48 -1.07
C ALA A 21 6.66 -0.66 -1.20
N ASP A 22 5.61 -1.30 -1.67
CA ASP A 22 4.29 -0.70 -1.80
C ASP A 22 3.61 -0.58 -0.45
N THR A 23 2.66 0.35 -0.36
CA THR A 23 1.90 0.64 0.85
C THR A 23 0.46 0.93 0.49
N CYS A 24 -0.43 0.86 1.48
CA CYS A 24 -1.79 1.36 1.34
C CYS A 24 -1.77 2.87 1.05
N PRO A 25 -2.53 3.37 0.06
CA PRO A 25 -2.61 4.81 -0.20
C PRO A 25 -2.99 5.61 1.05
N SER A 26 -2.33 6.75 1.25
CA SER A 26 -2.69 7.67 2.32
C SER A 26 -4.09 8.26 2.07
N PRO A 27 -4.96 8.40 3.09
CA PRO A 27 -6.28 9.02 2.95
C PRO A 27 -6.24 10.43 2.35
N GLN A 28 -5.14 11.17 2.54
CA GLN A 28 -4.94 12.49 1.93
C GLN A 28 -4.95 12.46 0.39
N SER A 29 -4.58 11.32 -0.20
CA SER A 29 -4.57 11.11 -1.65
C SER A 29 -5.95 10.80 -2.23
N PHE A 30 -6.97 10.60 -1.39
CA PHE A 30 -8.31 10.29 -1.88
C PHE A 30 -8.86 11.44 -2.73
N THR A 31 -9.59 11.08 -3.78
CA THR A 31 -10.30 11.99 -4.67
C THR A 31 -11.77 11.61 -4.72
N GLN A 32 -12.58 12.43 -5.38
CA GLN A 32 -13.96 12.09 -5.68
C GLN A 32 -14.15 12.17 -7.18
N ASP A 33 -14.80 11.16 -7.76
CA ASP A 33 -15.09 11.13 -9.19
C ASP A 33 -16.37 11.89 -9.55
N ALA A 34 -16.73 11.91 -10.84
CA ALA A 34 -17.92 12.60 -11.33
C ALA A 34 -19.24 11.98 -10.83
N SER A 35 -19.22 10.73 -10.36
CA SER A 35 -20.39 10.04 -9.80
C SER A 35 -20.56 10.29 -8.29
N GLY A 36 -19.59 10.98 -7.68
CA GLY A 36 -19.56 11.23 -6.24
C GLY A 36 -18.90 10.13 -5.43
N GLN A 37 -18.30 9.11 -6.06
CA GLN A 37 -17.58 8.04 -5.36
C GLN A 37 -16.21 8.51 -4.90
N ILE A 38 -15.80 8.08 -3.70
CA ILE A 38 -14.46 8.34 -3.18
C ILE A 38 -13.50 7.32 -3.78
N MET A 39 -12.36 7.80 -4.29
CA MET A 39 -11.40 7.03 -5.06
C MET A 39 -10.00 7.14 -4.47
N ALA A 40 -9.22 6.07 -4.58
CA ALA A 40 -7.77 6.05 -4.39
C ALA A 40 -7.12 5.60 -5.70
N GLY A 41 -6.72 6.58 -6.52
CA GLY A 41 -6.29 6.30 -7.90
C GLY A 41 -7.45 5.76 -8.74
N LYS A 42 -7.38 4.49 -9.15
CA LYS A 42 -8.41 3.82 -9.95
C LYS A 42 -9.35 2.93 -9.14
N SER A 43 -9.09 2.76 -7.85
CA SER A 43 -9.88 1.91 -6.97
C SER A 43 -10.89 2.74 -6.19
N VAL A 44 -12.11 2.21 -6.04
CA VAL A 44 -13.13 2.78 -5.17
C VAL A 44 -12.73 2.56 -3.72
N VAL A 45 -12.91 3.60 -2.90
CA VAL A 45 -12.83 3.53 -1.44
C VAL A 45 -14.27 3.37 -0.94
N GLU A 46 -14.55 2.22 -0.34
CA GLU A 46 -15.84 1.95 0.29
C GLU A 46 -15.87 2.65 1.65
N VAL A 47 -16.84 3.52 1.88
CA VAL A 47 -16.96 4.34 3.10
C VAL A 47 -18.30 4.06 3.79
N ASP A 48 -18.26 3.94 5.11
CA ASP A 48 -19.43 3.80 5.97
C ASP A 48 -19.37 4.87 7.07
N PRO A 49 -20.40 5.71 7.25
CA PRO A 49 -21.64 5.77 6.46
C PRO A 49 -21.40 6.25 5.02
N ALA A 50 -22.25 5.81 4.09
CA ALA A 50 -22.19 6.24 2.68
C ALA A 50 -22.38 7.76 2.48
N THR A 51 -22.84 8.48 3.51
CA THR A 51 -22.97 9.94 3.52
C THR A 51 -21.67 10.67 3.83
N THR A 52 -20.58 9.96 4.14
CA THR A 52 -19.27 10.55 4.44
C THR A 52 -18.76 11.38 3.26
N THR A 53 -18.36 12.62 3.53
CA THR A 53 -17.81 13.52 2.52
C THR A 53 -16.35 13.20 2.22
N LEU A 54 -15.84 13.64 1.07
CA LEU A 54 -14.41 13.55 0.75
C LEU A 54 -13.54 14.23 1.82
N ALA A 55 -13.99 15.35 2.40
CA ALA A 55 -13.24 16.09 3.41
C ALA A 55 -13.11 15.31 4.73
N GLU A 56 -14.11 14.50 5.07
CA GLU A 56 -14.07 13.60 6.22
C GLU A 56 -13.24 12.35 5.93
N ALA A 57 -13.42 11.74 4.75
CA ALA A 57 -12.65 10.58 4.32
C ALA A 57 -11.13 10.86 4.30
N LYS A 58 -10.73 12.07 3.91
CA LYS A 58 -9.31 12.50 3.96
C LYS A 58 -8.73 12.59 5.37
N LYS A 59 -9.57 12.70 6.41
CA LYS A 59 -9.14 12.77 7.81
C LYS A 59 -9.06 11.40 8.47
N LEU A 60 -9.48 10.34 7.78
CA LEU A 60 -9.35 8.98 8.29
C LEU A 60 -7.88 8.64 8.50
N VAL A 61 -7.66 7.73 9.43
CA VAL A 61 -6.36 7.23 9.85
C VAL A 61 -6.25 5.80 9.38
N PHE A 62 -5.14 5.43 8.75
CA PHE A 62 -4.86 4.05 8.41
C PHE A 62 -4.71 3.21 9.69
N THR A 63 -5.44 2.11 9.80
CA THR A 63 -5.43 1.28 11.02
C THR A 63 -4.93 -0.12 10.78
N ALA A 64 -5.22 -0.70 9.61
CA ALA A 64 -4.82 -2.06 9.29
C ALA A 64 -4.73 -2.32 7.79
N ALA A 65 -3.97 -3.36 7.44
CA ALA A 65 -3.98 -3.96 6.12
C ALA A 65 -4.05 -5.47 6.23
N ARG A 66 -4.69 -6.11 5.24
CA ARG A 66 -4.76 -7.56 5.12
C ARG A 66 -4.41 -8.02 3.72
N ILE A 67 -3.48 -8.96 3.61
CA ILE A 67 -3.18 -9.67 2.37
C ILE A 67 -4.26 -10.75 2.18
N LYS A 68 -4.77 -10.86 0.96
CA LYS A 68 -5.66 -11.95 0.53
C LYS A 68 -5.12 -12.58 -0.75
N ASP A 69 -5.32 -13.89 -0.88
CA ASP A 69 -4.90 -14.68 -2.03
C ASP A 69 -3.41 -14.51 -2.37
N ARG A 70 -2.59 -14.41 -1.31
CA ARG A 70 -1.17 -14.03 -1.34
C ARG A 70 -0.36 -14.63 -2.47
N ASN A 71 -0.59 -15.90 -2.81
CA ASN A 71 0.33 -16.70 -3.63
C ASN A 71 -0.14 -16.86 -5.08
N ASN A 72 -1.10 -16.08 -5.56
CA ASN A 72 -1.65 -16.23 -6.91
C ASN A 72 -1.99 -14.89 -7.58
N ASN A 73 -2.52 -14.95 -8.80
CA ASN A 73 -2.82 -13.76 -9.61
C ASN A 73 -4.10 -13.01 -9.15
N ASN A 74 -4.75 -13.47 -8.09
CA ASN A 74 -5.87 -12.78 -7.43
C ASN A 74 -5.41 -12.07 -6.14
N ALA A 75 -4.10 -12.06 -5.87
CA ALA A 75 -3.51 -11.41 -4.72
C ALA A 75 -3.94 -9.94 -4.63
N ARG A 76 -4.36 -9.54 -3.44
CA ARG A 76 -4.82 -8.18 -3.13
C ARG A 76 -4.49 -7.80 -1.70
N VAL A 77 -4.43 -6.50 -1.45
CA VAL A 77 -4.32 -5.93 -0.11
C VAL A 77 -5.59 -5.16 0.20
N ILE A 78 -6.22 -5.47 1.33
CA ILE A 78 -7.37 -4.77 1.86
C ILE A 78 -6.86 -3.79 2.91
N CYS A 79 -6.97 -2.49 2.64
CA CYS A 79 -6.56 -1.41 3.53
C CYS A 79 -7.77 -0.91 4.31
N GLN A 80 -7.61 -0.72 5.61
CA GLN A 80 -8.64 -0.23 6.52
C GLN A 80 -8.25 1.12 7.09
N TYR A 81 -9.24 2.02 7.14
CA TYR A 81 -9.09 3.37 7.66
C TYR A 81 -10.28 3.70 8.58
N GLU A 82 -10.03 4.44 9.66
CA GLU A 82 -11.03 4.79 10.66
C GLU A 82 -10.85 6.23 11.13
N ASP A 83 -11.87 6.84 11.72
CA ASP A 83 -11.82 8.24 12.21
C ASP A 83 -10.98 8.45 13.48
N GLY A 84 -10.27 7.42 13.94
CA GLY A 84 -9.35 7.47 15.08
C GLY A 84 -10.05 7.47 16.46
N LYS A 85 -11.37 7.33 16.51
CA LYS A 85 -12.10 7.21 17.78
C LYS A 85 -11.97 5.80 18.35
N PRO A 86 -12.07 5.62 19.69
CA PRO A 86 -12.09 4.29 20.32
C PRO A 86 -13.24 3.40 19.84
N LYS A 87 -14.35 4.01 19.41
CA LYS A 87 -15.46 3.39 18.70
C LYS A 87 -15.62 4.18 17.40
N PRO A 88 -15.14 3.66 16.27
CA PRO A 88 -15.18 4.39 15.01
C PRO A 88 -16.63 4.69 14.61
N ASP A 89 -16.91 5.95 14.27
CA ASP A 89 -18.19 6.34 13.68
C ASP A 89 -18.12 6.33 12.13
N ILE A 90 -16.90 6.45 11.59
CA ILE A 90 -16.63 6.39 10.15
C ILE A 90 -15.53 5.36 9.91
N GLY A 91 -15.78 4.44 8.99
CA GLY A 91 -14.83 3.47 8.48
C GLY A 91 -14.69 3.56 6.97
N ALA A 92 -13.51 3.19 6.46
CA ALA A 92 -13.31 3.02 5.04
C ALA A 92 -12.45 1.79 4.73
N ILE A 93 -12.77 1.13 3.62
CA ILE A 93 -12.05 0.00 3.08
C ILE A 93 -11.62 0.30 1.65
N LEU A 94 -10.37 -0.02 1.34
CA LEU A 94 -9.83 0.04 -0.01
C LEU A 94 -9.25 -1.32 -0.38
N THR A 95 -9.71 -1.88 -1.49
CA THR A 95 -9.09 -3.08 -2.06
C THR A 95 -8.10 -2.68 -3.15
N VAL A 96 -6.82 -2.98 -2.91
CA VAL A 96 -5.73 -2.83 -3.87
C VAL A 96 -5.49 -4.18 -4.53
N VAL A 97 -5.87 -4.31 -5.80
CA VAL A 97 -5.60 -5.52 -6.59
C VAL A 97 -4.15 -5.49 -7.04
N VAL A 98 -3.38 -6.49 -6.61
CA VAL A 98 -1.94 -6.59 -6.88
C VAL A 98 -1.67 -7.49 -8.07
N GLY A 99 -2.42 -8.59 -8.19
CA GLY A 99 -2.40 -9.45 -9.38
C GLY A 99 -1.20 -10.40 -9.49
N LYS A 100 -0.33 -10.46 -8.47
CA LYS A 100 0.84 -11.34 -8.39
C LYS A 100 1.26 -11.56 -6.92
N PRO A 101 2.10 -12.57 -6.62
CA PRO A 101 2.37 -12.94 -5.25
C PRO A 101 2.88 -11.80 -4.36
N ILE A 102 2.36 -11.69 -3.14
CA ILE A 102 2.69 -10.61 -2.19
C ILE A 102 3.65 -11.11 -1.09
N THR A 103 4.74 -10.38 -0.89
CA THR A 103 5.64 -10.55 0.24
C THR A 103 5.45 -9.41 1.23
N ALA A 104 5.23 -9.74 2.51
CA ALA A 104 5.20 -8.76 3.58
C ALA A 104 6.64 -8.29 3.87
N THR A 105 6.91 -6.99 3.82
CA THR A 105 8.29 -6.46 3.93
C THR A 105 8.57 -5.68 5.21
N SER A 106 7.54 -5.36 6.00
CA SER A 106 7.66 -4.60 7.25
C SER A 106 7.39 -5.44 8.50
N GLY A 107 7.83 -4.94 9.65
CA GLY A 107 7.78 -5.67 10.92
C GLY A 107 6.42 -5.77 11.60
N ASN A 108 5.39 -5.03 11.17
CA ASN A 108 4.06 -5.09 11.80
C ASN A 108 3.14 -6.17 11.22
N TRP A 109 3.59 -6.93 10.20
CA TRP A 109 2.85 -8.06 9.69
C TRP A 109 2.89 -9.24 10.68
N SER A 110 1.71 -9.76 11.02
CA SER A 110 1.49 -11.03 11.70
C SER A 110 0.80 -11.97 10.72
N GLY A 111 1.60 -12.75 9.98
CA GLY A 111 1.10 -13.53 8.85
C GLY A 111 0.59 -12.63 7.72
N ASP A 112 -0.71 -12.75 7.42
CA ASP A 112 -1.40 -11.98 6.37
C ASP A 112 -2.07 -10.69 6.90
N ASP A 113 -1.97 -10.43 8.20
CA ASP A 113 -2.59 -9.28 8.84
C ASP A 113 -1.53 -8.28 9.30
N CYS A 114 -1.77 -6.99 9.12
CA CYS A 114 -0.95 -5.92 9.65
C CYS A 114 -1.83 -4.87 10.32
N ALA A 115 -1.37 -4.34 11.44
CA ALA A 115 -2.06 -3.29 12.17
C ALA A 115 -1.08 -2.21 12.63
N THR A 116 -1.57 -0.98 12.71
CA THR A 116 -0.83 0.17 13.21
C THR A 116 -1.71 0.95 14.18
N LYS A 117 -1.08 1.70 15.10
CA LYS A 117 -1.78 2.56 16.07
C LYS A 117 -1.57 4.04 15.82
N ASP A 118 -0.62 4.37 14.94
CA ASP A 118 -0.13 5.71 14.68
C ASP A 118 -0.44 6.19 13.26
N GLY A 119 -1.20 5.42 12.48
CA GLY A 119 -1.62 5.83 11.15
C GLY A 119 -0.58 5.61 10.05
N ASP A 120 0.60 5.08 10.36
CA ASP A 120 1.70 4.97 9.39
C ASP A 120 1.54 3.76 8.47
N GLU A 121 1.08 3.99 7.24
CA GLU A 121 0.91 2.96 6.22
C GLU A 121 2.20 2.20 5.87
N LYS A 122 3.37 2.81 6.09
CA LYS A 122 4.68 2.21 5.74
C LYS A 122 5.03 1.03 6.64
N LYS A 123 4.44 0.98 7.82
CA LYS A 123 4.55 -0.16 8.75
C LYS A 123 3.81 -1.39 8.25
N CYS A 124 2.93 -1.24 7.26
CA CYS A 124 2.29 -2.34 6.53
C CYS A 124 2.73 -2.38 5.06
N SER A 125 4.01 -2.06 4.81
CA SER A 125 4.58 -2.19 3.48
C SER A 125 4.72 -3.65 3.02
N TYR A 126 4.57 -3.86 1.73
CA TYR A 126 4.65 -5.14 1.05
C TYR A 126 5.36 -4.99 -0.31
N SER A 127 5.77 -6.09 -0.92
CA SER A 127 6.30 -6.12 -2.29
C SER A 127 5.58 -7.17 -3.11
N HIS A 128 5.67 -7.02 -4.44
CA HIS A 128 5.00 -7.87 -5.41
C HIS A 128 5.79 -7.91 -6.72
#